data_AF-A0A5D6YCE1-F1
#
_entry.id   AF-A0A5D6YCE1-F1
#
_cell.length_a   1.000
_cell.length_b   1.000
_cell.length_c   1.000
_cell.angle_alpha   90.00
_cell.angle_beta   90.00
_cell.angle_gamma   90.00
#
_symmetry.space_group_name_H-M   'P 1'
#
loop_
_entity.id
_entity.type
_entity.pdbx_description
1 polymer ?
#
loop_
_entity_poly.entity_id
_entity_poly.type
_entity_poly.pdbx_seq_one_letter_code
_entity_poly.pdbx_strand_id
1 'polypeptide(L)'
;MSDGYDPQKSRVAEDTLADFLRAPLTGDLTEVPGIGPAAVTKLGAGEDGDVIENTFQLIGKFLMLKKNSSENDDGLVDCAAHCDAFWFWLKSKGITAYRSGIVMAIAEKVNTMLPGIYDAAEFQ
;
A
#
# COMPACT_ATOMS: atom_id res chain seq x y z
N MET A 1 -3.81 -4.53 21.84
CA MET A 1 -4.32 -4.05 20.54
C MET A 1 -3.26 -4.36 19.52
N SER A 2 -3.54 -5.25 18.58
CA SER A 2 -2.61 -5.52 17.48
C SER A 2 -2.39 -4.23 16.69
N ASP A 3 -1.14 -3.93 16.35
CA ASP A 3 -0.79 -2.92 15.35
C ASP A 3 -1.44 -3.28 14.00
N GLY A 4 -1.54 -2.36 13.03
CA GLY A 4 -2.12 -2.69 11.71
C GLY A 4 -2.48 -1.46 10.87
N TYR A 5 -3.00 -1.72 9.67
CA TYR A 5 -3.61 -0.73 8.82
C TYR A 5 -4.86 -0.16 9.48
N ASP A 6 -4.99 1.16 9.37
CA ASP A 6 -6.10 1.92 9.89
C ASP A 6 -6.18 3.20 9.05
N PRO A 7 -7.19 3.35 8.18
CA PRO A 7 -7.32 4.51 7.31
C PRO A 7 -7.52 5.80 8.12
N GLN A 8 -8.12 5.75 9.31
CA GLN A 8 -8.32 6.93 10.16
C GLN A 8 -7.00 7.46 10.74
N LYS A 9 -5.95 6.63 10.76
CA LYS A 9 -4.57 7.06 11.10
C LYS A 9 -3.80 7.63 9.91
N SER A 10 -4.39 7.66 8.71
CA SER A 10 -3.81 8.35 7.57
C SER A 10 -3.68 9.85 7.88
N ARG A 11 -2.59 10.45 7.38
CA ARG A 11 -2.33 11.89 7.46
C ARG A 11 -2.22 12.53 6.08
N VAL A 12 -2.68 11.82 5.05
CA VAL A 12 -2.68 12.32 3.67
C VAL A 12 -3.86 13.27 3.52
N ALA A 13 -3.61 14.50 3.06
CA ALA A 13 -4.66 15.45 2.76
C ALA A 13 -5.47 14.98 1.55
N GLU A 14 -6.79 15.24 1.55
CA GLU A 14 -7.70 14.78 0.50
C GLU A 14 -7.28 15.27 -0.89
N ASP A 15 -6.89 16.53 -1.02
CA ASP A 15 -6.40 17.10 -2.29
C ASP A 15 -5.14 16.37 -2.79
N THR A 16 -4.20 16.07 -1.89
CA THR A 16 -2.97 15.35 -2.23
C THR A 16 -3.27 13.93 -2.70
N LEU A 17 -4.23 13.26 -2.07
CA LEU A 17 -4.69 11.95 -2.52
C LEU A 17 -5.35 12.06 -3.89
N ALA A 18 -6.28 13.00 -4.07
CA ALA A 18 -7.02 13.17 -5.31
C ALA A 18 -6.12 13.49 -6.51
N ASP A 19 -5.08 14.30 -6.31
CA ASP A 19 -4.07 14.59 -7.34
C ASP A 19 -3.27 13.34 -7.72
N PHE A 20 -2.82 12.56 -6.73
CA PHE A 20 -2.13 11.30 -6.97
C PHE A 20 -3.01 10.29 -7.73
N LEU A 21 -4.29 10.19 -7.39
CA LEU A 21 -5.23 9.28 -8.06
C LEU A 21 -5.43 9.63 -9.54
N ARG A 22 -5.45 10.92 -9.89
CA ARG A 22 -5.64 11.38 -11.28
C ARG A 22 -4.36 11.40 -12.11
N ALA A 23 -3.20 11.58 -11.49
CA ALA A 23 -1.93 11.68 -12.20
C ALA A 23 -1.49 10.35 -12.84
N PRO A 24 -0.84 10.36 -14.02
CA PRO A 24 -0.17 9.16 -14.53
C PRO A 24 1.02 8.80 -13.62
N LEU A 25 1.27 7.50 -13.43
CA LEU A 25 2.44 7.02 -12.70
C LEU A 25 3.69 7.17 -13.57
N THR A 26 4.75 7.72 -12.99
CA THR A 26 6.04 7.95 -13.69
C THR A 26 7.09 6.90 -13.31
N GLY A 27 6.87 6.19 -12.20
CA GLY A 27 7.85 5.29 -11.60
C GLY A 27 8.65 5.95 -10.48
N ASP A 28 8.49 7.24 -10.21
CA ASP A 28 9.09 7.90 -9.05
C ASP A 28 8.32 7.52 -7.77
N LEU A 29 8.97 6.82 -6.86
CA LEU A 29 8.38 6.42 -5.58
C LEU A 29 7.89 7.60 -4.73
N THR A 30 8.47 8.79 -4.88
CA THR A 30 8.06 9.98 -4.13
C THR A 30 6.75 10.58 -4.62
N GLU A 31 6.22 10.12 -5.75
CA GLU A 31 4.88 10.49 -6.23
C GLU A 31 3.77 9.91 -5.33
N VAL A 32 4.08 8.87 -4.54
CA VAL A 32 3.14 8.25 -3.59
C VAL A 32 3.09 9.07 -2.28
N PRO A 33 1.90 9.56 -1.86
CA PRO A 33 1.76 10.28 -0.60
C PRO A 33 2.30 9.51 0.61
N GLY A 34 3.16 10.16 1.38
CA GLY A 34 3.82 9.56 2.56
C GLY A 34 5.17 8.89 2.27
N ILE A 35 5.61 8.80 1.01
CA ILE A 35 6.94 8.32 0.64
C ILE A 35 7.89 9.50 0.39
N GLY A 36 8.83 9.69 1.31
CA GLY A 36 9.95 10.63 1.13
C GLY A 36 11.30 9.92 0.92
N PRO A 37 12.41 10.66 0.78
CA PRO A 37 13.73 10.10 0.47
C PRO A 37 14.17 8.97 1.42
N ALA A 38 13.89 9.09 2.72
CA ALA A 38 14.23 8.06 3.70
C ALA A 38 13.41 6.77 3.53
N ALA A 39 12.16 6.86 3.04
CA ALA A 39 11.36 5.70 2.71
C ALA A 39 11.87 5.05 1.41
N VAL A 40 12.24 5.85 0.41
CA VAL A 40 12.86 5.35 -0.84
C VAL A 40 14.12 4.53 -0.55
N THR A 41 15.03 5.04 0.28
CA THR A 41 16.23 4.28 0.68
C THR A 41 15.90 2.94 1.33
N LYS A 42 14.85 2.88 2.16
CA LYS A 42 14.42 1.65 2.84
C LYS A 42 13.75 0.67 1.89
N LEU A 43 12.95 1.17 0.95
CA LEU A 43 12.30 0.38 -0.08
C LEU A 43 13.32 -0.26 -1.03
N GLY A 44 14.37 0.48 -1.38
CA GLY A 44 15.48 0.02 -2.22
C GLY A 44 16.51 -0.87 -1.52
N ALA A 45 16.39 -1.12 -0.21
CA ALA A 45 17.31 -2.01 0.52
C ALA A 45 16.75 -3.44 0.58
N GLY A 46 17.59 -4.47 0.45
CA GLY A 46 17.18 -5.87 0.59
C GLY A 46 17.91 -6.80 -0.40
N GLU A 47 17.43 -8.05 -0.48
CA GLU A 47 17.86 -9.03 -1.47
C GLU A 47 16.97 -8.96 -2.74
N ASP A 48 17.45 -9.57 -3.83
CA ASP A 48 16.74 -9.63 -5.10
C ASP A 48 15.30 -10.15 -4.92
N GLY A 49 14.32 -9.37 -5.39
CA GLY A 49 12.89 -9.67 -5.27
C GLY A 49 12.17 -9.00 -4.10
N ASP A 50 12.88 -8.38 -3.14
CA ASP A 50 12.28 -7.50 -2.12
C ASP A 50 12.68 -6.02 -2.26
N VAL A 51 13.63 -5.73 -3.16
CA VAL A 51 14.03 -4.37 -3.55
C VAL A 51 12.93 -3.71 -4.38
N ILE A 52 12.55 -2.49 -4.00
CA ILE A 52 11.57 -1.65 -4.70
C ILE A 52 12.23 -0.33 -5.08
N GLU A 53 12.35 -0.10 -6.38
CA GLU A 53 13.04 1.03 -7.01
C GLU A 53 12.07 2.00 -7.70
N ASN A 54 10.86 1.53 -8.03
CA ASN A 54 9.84 2.34 -8.70
C ASN A 54 8.41 2.04 -8.24
N THR A 55 7.49 2.95 -8.54
CA THR A 55 6.08 2.84 -8.13
C THR A 55 5.36 1.62 -8.68
N PHE A 56 5.73 1.16 -9.88
CA PHE A 56 5.12 -0.05 -10.47
C PHE A 56 5.49 -1.30 -9.68
N GLN A 57 6.73 -1.43 -9.23
CA GLN A 57 7.18 -2.51 -8.35
C GLN A 57 6.47 -2.45 -7.00
N LEU A 58 6.26 -1.25 -6.43
CA LEU A 58 5.51 -1.08 -5.18
C LEU A 58 4.06 -1.55 -5.32
N ILE A 59 3.40 -1.20 -6.43
CA ILE A 59 2.06 -1.70 -6.77
C ILE A 59 2.09 -3.22 -6.95
N GLY A 60 3.08 -3.76 -7.67
CA GLY A 60 3.27 -5.20 -7.82
C GLY A 60 3.38 -5.90 -6.46
N LYS A 61 4.13 -5.32 -5.52
CA LYS A 61 4.23 -5.83 -4.15
C LYS A 61 2.89 -5.83 -3.44
N PHE A 62 2.12 -4.74 -3.52
CA PHE A 62 0.77 -4.68 -2.98
C PHE A 62 -0.11 -5.80 -3.56
N LEU A 63 -0.14 -5.95 -4.89
CA LEU A 63 -0.93 -6.99 -5.57
C LEU A 63 -0.53 -8.41 -5.13
N MET A 64 0.77 -8.70 -5.01
CA MET A 64 1.27 -10.00 -4.55
C MET A 64 0.82 -10.39 -3.14
N LEU A 65 0.41 -9.42 -2.32
CA LEU A 65 -0.08 -9.67 -0.96
C LEU A 65 -1.58 -10.01 -0.92
N LYS A 66 -2.32 -9.88 -2.03
CA LYS A 66 -3.69 -10.41 -2.17
C LYS A 66 -3.63 -11.91 -2.42
N LYS A 67 -3.21 -12.66 -1.40
CA LYS A 67 -3.01 -14.11 -1.46
C LYS A 67 -4.34 -14.87 -1.35
N ASN A 68 -4.31 -16.16 -1.67
CA ASN A 68 -5.39 -17.07 -1.30
C ASN A 68 -5.54 -17.10 0.23
N SER A 69 -6.77 -17.10 0.70
CA SER A 69 -7.11 -17.30 2.11
C SER A 69 -6.87 -18.76 2.49
N SER A 70 -6.29 -18.99 3.67
CA SER A 70 -6.21 -20.33 4.26
C SER A 70 -7.50 -20.75 4.95
N GLU A 71 -8.44 -19.83 5.14
CA GLU A 71 -9.71 -20.08 5.84
C GLU A 71 -10.87 -20.38 4.87
N ASN A 72 -10.74 -19.94 3.61
CA ASN A 72 -11.73 -20.15 2.56
C ASN A 72 -11.05 -20.84 1.38
N ASP A 73 -11.37 -22.13 1.15
CA ASP A 73 -10.74 -23.01 0.13
C ASP A 73 -10.71 -22.41 -1.29
N ASP A 74 -11.60 -21.46 -1.61
CA ASP A 74 -11.73 -20.83 -2.93
C ASP A 74 -11.60 -19.28 -2.90
N GLY A 75 -11.19 -18.68 -1.77
CA GLY A 75 -11.24 -17.23 -1.58
C GLY A 75 -9.87 -16.55 -1.55
N LEU A 76 -9.78 -15.30 -2.01
CA LEU A 76 -8.66 -14.41 -1.68
C LEU A 76 -8.81 -13.89 -0.25
N VAL A 77 -7.71 -13.46 0.38
CA VAL A 77 -7.78 -12.69 1.63
C VAL A 77 -8.66 -11.45 1.44
N ASP A 78 -9.45 -11.09 2.45
CA ASP A 78 -10.34 -9.93 2.39
C ASP A 78 -9.57 -8.60 2.26
N CYS A 79 -10.27 -7.47 2.13
CA CYS A 79 -9.63 -6.17 1.94
C CYS A 79 -8.83 -5.75 3.18
N ALA A 80 -9.38 -5.97 4.38
CA ALA A 80 -8.71 -5.66 5.64
C ALA A 80 -7.37 -6.41 5.80
N ALA A 81 -7.38 -7.74 5.65
CA ALA A 81 -6.19 -8.57 5.74
C ALA A 81 -5.16 -8.26 4.65
N HIS A 82 -5.62 -7.89 3.44
CA HIS A 82 -4.73 -7.45 2.36
C HIS A 82 -4.00 -6.14 2.70
N CYS A 83 -4.74 -5.14 3.19
CA CYS A 83 -4.17 -3.86 3.59
C CYS A 83 -3.23 -4.00 4.79
N ASP A 84 -3.58 -4.85 5.77
CA ASP A 84 -2.73 -5.21 6.89
C ASP A 84 -1.43 -5.87 6.44
N ALA A 85 -1.51 -6.85 5.53
CA ALA A 85 -0.34 -7.52 5.00
C ALA A 85 0.65 -6.52 4.37
N PHE A 86 0.15 -5.54 3.61
CA PHE A 86 0.99 -4.51 3.02
C PHE A 86 1.56 -3.55 4.08
N TRP A 87 0.74 -3.16 5.06
CA TRP A 87 1.19 -2.31 6.16
C TRP A 87 2.30 -2.95 7.00
N PHE A 88 2.18 -4.25 7.31
CA PHE A 88 3.20 -5.00 8.03
C PHE A 88 4.46 -5.20 7.19
N TRP A 89 4.33 -5.37 5.88
CA TRP A 89 5.50 -5.39 5.00
C TRP A 89 6.22 -4.04 4.99
N LEU A 90 5.51 -2.90 4.91
CA LEU A 90 6.14 -1.58 5.05
C LEU A 90 6.87 -1.45 6.40
N LYS A 91 6.26 -1.97 7.48
CA LYS A 91 6.89 -2.02 8.81
C LYS A 91 8.14 -2.90 8.80
N SER A 92 8.15 -4.04 8.12
CA SER A 92 9.33 -4.92 8.03
C SER A 92 10.45 -4.30 7.20
N LYS A 93 10.15 -3.44 6.22
CA LYS A 93 11.13 -2.58 5.53
C LYS A 93 11.69 -1.46 6.44
N GLY A 94 11.19 -1.33 7.67
CA GLY A 94 11.60 -0.31 8.61
C GLY A 94 10.96 1.06 8.38
N ILE A 95 9.87 1.15 7.61
CA ILE A 95 9.12 2.41 7.46
C ILE A 95 8.36 2.67 8.76
N THR A 96 8.70 3.73 9.48
CA THR A 96 8.17 3.99 10.82
C THR A 96 7.00 4.98 10.85
N ALA A 97 6.86 5.82 9.82
CA ALA A 97 5.82 6.85 9.74
C ALA A 97 4.97 6.68 8.47
N TYR A 98 3.77 7.28 8.47
CA TYR A 98 2.87 7.39 7.31
C TYR A 98 2.43 6.08 6.64
N ARG A 99 2.67 4.91 7.24
CA ARG A 99 2.28 3.60 6.68
C ARG A 99 0.82 3.52 6.25
N SER A 100 -0.12 3.96 7.11
CA SER A 100 -1.55 3.97 6.74
C SER A 100 -1.84 4.87 5.54
N GLY A 101 -1.16 6.02 5.44
CA GLY A 101 -1.28 6.92 4.29
C GLY A 101 -0.77 6.29 2.99
N ILE A 102 0.37 5.59 3.06
CA ILE A 102 0.95 4.88 1.93
C ILE A 102 0.02 3.75 1.47
N VAL A 103 -0.49 2.94 2.40
CA VAL A 103 -1.42 1.84 2.09
C VAL A 103 -2.68 2.38 1.43
N MET A 104 -3.30 3.41 2.02
CA MET A 104 -4.51 4.04 1.48
C MET A 104 -4.28 4.59 0.07
N ALA A 105 -3.20 5.34 -0.14
CA ALA A 105 -2.88 5.90 -1.45
C ALA A 105 -2.70 4.81 -2.51
N ILE A 106 -1.90 3.78 -2.22
CA ILE A 106 -1.68 2.66 -3.15
C ILE A 106 -2.98 1.89 -3.38
N ALA A 107 -3.73 1.55 -2.34
CA ALA A 107 -4.94 0.76 -2.44
C ALA A 107 -5.99 1.48 -3.31
N GLU A 108 -6.23 2.77 -3.07
CA GLU A 108 -7.15 3.56 -3.89
C GLU A 108 -6.67 3.73 -5.32
N LYS A 109 -5.37 3.96 -5.53
CA LYS A 109 -4.80 4.05 -6.89
C LYS A 109 -5.01 2.77 -7.65
N VAL A 110 -4.73 1.63 -7.03
CA VAL A 110 -4.92 0.31 -7.65
C VAL A 110 -6.40 0.02 -7.88
N ASN A 111 -7.30 0.46 -6.99
CA ASN A 111 -8.74 0.30 -7.17
C ASN A 111 -9.28 1.07 -8.39
N THR A 112 -8.63 2.17 -8.80
CA THR A 112 -8.98 2.85 -10.07
C THR A 112 -8.66 2.02 -11.32
N MET A 113 -7.71 1.08 -11.22
CA MET A 113 -7.27 0.20 -12.32
C MET A 113 -7.93 -1.18 -12.25
N LEU A 114 -8.14 -1.69 -11.04
CA LEU A 114 -8.70 -3.01 -10.72
C LEU A 114 -9.81 -2.84 -9.68
N PRO A 115 -11.02 -2.44 -10.09
CA PRO A 115 -12.12 -2.19 -9.17
C PRO A 115 -12.47 -3.42 -8.32
N GLY A 116 -12.71 -3.19 -7.02
CA GLY A 116 -13.07 -4.24 -6.05
C GLY A 116 -11.87 -4.80 -5.28
N ILE A 117 -10.64 -4.31 -5.52
CA ILE A 117 -9.47 -4.70 -4.74
C ILE A 117 -9.43 -4.02 -3.36
N TYR A 118 -10.03 -2.84 -3.26
CA TYR A 118 -10.10 -2.04 -2.04
C TYR A 118 -11.51 -1.50 -1.82
N ASP A 119 -12.02 -1.67 -0.61
CA ASP A 119 -13.29 -1.11 -0.16
C ASP A 119 -13.07 -0.33 1.15
N ALA A 120 -13.21 0.99 1.08
CA ALA A 120 -13.08 1.86 2.25
C ALA A 120 -14.20 1.64 3.27
N ALA A 121 -15.36 1.10 2.85
CA ALA A 121 -16.48 0.83 3.74
C ALA A 121 -16.21 -0.33 4.71
N GLU A 122 -15.28 -1.23 4.40
CA GLU A 122 -14.85 -2.31 5.31
C GLU A 122 -14.11 -1.80 6.56
N PHE A 123 -13.76 -0.50 6.61
CA PHE A 123 -13.01 0.12 7.70
C PHE A 123 -13.79 1.20 8.46
N GLN A 124 -15.11 1.28 8.27
CA GLN A 124 -16.01 2.25 8.92
C GLN A 124 -16.63 1.71 10.22
#